data_AF-A0A1X7KZI0-F1
#
_entry.id   AF-A0A1X7KZI0-F1
#
_cell.length_a   1.000
_cell.length_b   1.000
_cell.length_c   1.000
_cell.angle_alpha   90.00
_cell.angle_beta   90.00
_cell.angle_gamma   90.00
#
_symmetry.space_group_name_H-M   'P 1'
#
loop_
_entity.id
_entity.type
_entity.pdbx_description
1 polymer ?
#
loop_
_entity_poly.entity_id
_entity_poly.type
_entity_poly.pdbx_seq_one_letter_code
_entity_poly.pdbx_strand_id
1 'polypeptide(L)'
;MGAVATERLEARLTPRQDKLIRRAAEIVGTPVSRFLVEAAQEKADKVIRQNMILDLSIEAEQKILHSIENPPEPTEALKALFKKHERIPL
;
A
#
# COMPACT_ATOMS: atom_id res chain seq x y z
N MET A 1 21.63 -3.33 -22.59
CA MET A 1 21.01 -3.25 -21.25
C MET A 1 20.38 -1.88 -21.16
N GLY A 2 19.04 -1.79 -21.23
CA GLY A 2 18.34 -0.50 -21.19
C GLY A 2 18.57 0.17 -19.84
N ALA A 3 18.80 1.49 -19.85
CA ALA A 3 18.97 2.26 -18.62
C ALA A 3 17.70 2.11 -17.75
N VAL A 4 17.87 1.68 -16.50
CA VAL A 4 16.80 1.71 -15.51
C VAL A 4 16.49 3.18 -15.24
N ALA A 5 15.25 3.60 -15.52
CA ALA A 5 14.81 4.96 -15.22
C ALA A 5 14.90 5.19 -13.70
N THR A 6 15.58 6.25 -13.30
CA THR A 6 15.71 6.65 -11.89
C THR A 6 14.87 7.89 -11.64
N GLU A 7 14.04 7.83 -10.59
CA GLU A 7 13.26 8.98 -10.12
C GLU A 7 13.97 9.62 -8.92
N ARG A 8 13.84 10.94 -8.79
CA ARG A 8 14.41 11.69 -7.65
C ARG A 8 13.29 12.17 -6.73
N LEU A 9 13.41 11.81 -5.45
CA LEU A 9 12.57 12.35 -4.38
C LEU A 9 13.33 13.45 -3.65
N GLU A 10 12.77 14.67 -3.63
CA GLU A 10 13.37 15.80 -2.91
C GLU A 10 12.71 15.98 -1.54
N ALA A 11 13.53 16.05 -0.48
CA ALA A 11 13.07 16.30 0.88
C ALA A 11 13.98 17.32 1.55
N ARG A 12 13.38 18.24 2.31
CA ARG A 12 14.11 19.21 3.13
C ARG A 12 14.26 18.67 4.54
N LEU A 13 15.49 18.70 5.05
CA LEU A 13 15.81 18.29 6.41
C LEU A 13 16.20 19.50 7.25
N THR A 14 15.74 19.52 8.49
CA THR A 14 16.32 20.41 9.51
C THR A 14 17.74 19.94 9.86
N PRO A 15 18.62 20.82 10.39
CA PRO A 15 19.96 20.43 10.80
C PRO A 15 19.99 19.29 11.83
N ARG A 16 18.96 19.22 12.69
CA ARG A 16 18.81 18.13 13.67
C ARG A 16 18.50 16.79 13.00
N GLN A 17 17.61 16.79 12.01
CA GLN A 17 17.27 15.58 11.26
C GLN A 17 18.47 15.08 10.44
N ASP A 18 19.19 15.97 9.75
CA ASP A 18 20.39 15.59 8.98
C ASP A 18 21.46 14.92 9.87
N LYS A 19 21.80 15.51 11.02
CA LYS A 19 22.75 14.93 11.97
C LYS A 19 22.31 13.55 12.47
N LEU A 20 21.03 13.41 12.82
CA LEU A 20 20.47 12.15 13.30
C LEU A 20 20.55 11.05 12.24
N ILE A 21 20.12 11.36 11.01
CA ILE A 21 20.08 10.40 9.91
C ILE A 21 21.48 9.98 9.49
N ARG A 22 22.43 10.92 9.38
CA ARG A 22 23.83 10.60 9.08
C ARG A 22 24.43 9.67 10.13
N ARG A 23 24.19 9.97 11.41
CA ARG A 23 24.68 9.12 12.50
C ARG A 23 24.09 7.72 12.46
N ALA A 24 22.81 7.59 12.14
CA ALA A 24 22.16 6.28 11.99
C ALA A 24 22.76 5.50 10.80
N ALA A 25 22.95 6.15 9.65
CA ALA A 25 23.57 5.53 8.48
C ALA A 25 25.02 5.07 8.76
N GLU A 26 25.80 5.86 9.51
CA GLU A 26 27.13 5.47 9.99
C GLU A 26 27.11 4.21 10.85
N ILE A 27 26.18 4.13 11.82
CA ILE A 27 26.04 2.97 12.72
C ILE A 27 25.69 1.71 11.92
N VAL A 28 24.82 1.84 10.91
CA VAL A 28 24.43 0.73 10.03
C VAL A 28 25.53 0.37 9.02
N GLY A 29 26.48 1.28 8.77
CA GLY A 29 27.56 1.07 7.80
C GLY A 29 27.11 1.21 6.34
N THR A 30 26.11 2.04 6.07
CA THR A 30 25.54 2.23 4.73
C THR A 30 25.60 3.71 4.30
N PRO A 31 25.68 4.02 2.99
CA PRO A 31 25.58 5.39 2.52
C PRO A 31 24.25 6.04 2.94
N VAL A 32 24.29 7.33 3.28
CA VAL A 32 23.11 8.10 3.73
C VAL A 32 21.96 8.03 2.73
N SER A 33 22.24 8.09 1.43
CA SER A 33 21.23 7.98 0.38
C SER A 33 20.53 6.62 0.40
N ARG A 34 21.29 5.53 0.58
CA ARG A 34 20.75 4.18 0.67
C ARG A 34 19.91 4.00 1.93
N PHE A 35 20.41 4.48 3.08
CA PHE A 35 19.67 4.49 4.33
C PHE A 35 18.31 5.19 4.19
N LEU A 36 18.28 6.37 3.55
CA LEU A 36 17.06 7.13 3.34
C LEU A 36 16.04 6.38 2.48
N VAL A 37 16.49 5.77 1.38
CA VAL A 37 15.60 5.01 0.48
C VAL A 37 15.04 3.78 1.20
N GLU A 38 15.88 3.02 1.90
CA GLU A 38 15.46 1.82 2.64
C GLU A 38 14.46 2.17 3.76
N ALA A 39 14.73 3.22 4.54
CA ALA A 39 13.82 3.69 5.59
C ALA A 39 12.48 4.20 5.03
N ALA A 40 12.50 4.93 3.91
CA ALA A 40 11.30 5.39 3.26
C ALA A 40 10.46 4.22 2.71
N GLN A 41 11.12 3.22 2.10
CA GLN A 41 10.47 2.03 1.57
C GLN A 41 9.82 1.20 2.69
N GLU A 42 10.54 0.93 3.78
CA GLU A 42 10.00 0.19 4.92
C GLU A 42 8.74 0.87 5.49
N LYS A 43 8.79 2.20 5.62
CA LYS A 43 7.65 2.96 6.12
C LYS A 43 6.48 2.94 5.14
N ALA A 44 6.73 3.10 3.85
CA ALA A 44 5.71 3.05 2.80
C ALA A 44 5.01 1.68 2.78
N ASP A 45 5.79 0.60 2.78
CA ASP A 45 5.31 -0.77 2.83
C ASP A 45 4.40 -1.01 4.04
N LYS A 46 4.79 -0.51 5.22
CA LYS A 46 3.98 -0.64 6.43
C LYS A 46 2.65 0.11 6.30
N VAL A 47 2.67 1.34 5.77
CA VAL A 47 1.44 2.15 5.58
C VAL A 47 0.53 1.49 4.55
N ILE A 48 1.06 1.01 3.43
CA ILE A 48 0.28 0.32 2.39
C ILE A 48 -0.36 -0.94 2.97
N ARG A 49 0.41 -1.79 3.65
CA ARG A 49 -0.12 -3.01 4.26
C ARG A 49 -1.23 -2.71 5.28
N GLN A 50 -1.03 -1.71 6.14
CA GLN A 50 -2.03 -1.32 7.14
C GLN A 50 -3.34 -0.81 6.55
N ASN A 51 -3.30 -0.25 5.33
CA ASN A 51 -4.46 0.38 4.71
C ASN A 51 -5.10 -0.46 3.58
N MET A 52 -4.41 -1.48 3.07
CA MET A 52 -4.90 -2.32 1.96
C MET A 52 -5.17 -3.78 2.37
N ILE A 53 -4.63 -4.24 3.51
CA ILE A 53 -4.92 -5.59 4.01
C ILE A 53 -6.13 -5.49 4.92
N LEU A 54 -7.25 -6.10 4.49
CA LEU A 54 -8.35 -6.42 5.39
C LEU A 54 -7.87 -7.54 6.32
N ASP A 55 -7.53 -7.18 7.56
CA ASP A 55 -7.24 -8.17 8.60
C ASP A 55 -8.58 -8.81 8.99
N LEU A 56 -8.89 -9.94 8.37
CA LEU A 56 -10.14 -10.67 8.58
C LEU A 56 -9.96 -11.62 9.76
N SER A 57 -10.97 -11.70 10.63
CA SER A 57 -11.06 -12.85 11.53
C SER A 57 -11.21 -14.12 10.70
N ILE A 58 -10.84 -15.28 11.27
CA ILE A 58 -10.99 -16.59 10.60
C ILE A 58 -12.43 -16.78 10.11
N GLU A 59 -13.42 -16.35 10.90
CA GLU A 59 -14.85 -16.42 10.53
C GLU A 59 -15.19 -15.53 9.33
N ALA A 60 -14.65 -14.31 9.29
CA ALA A 60 -14.87 -13.37 8.20
C ALA A 60 -14.17 -13.83 6.90
N GLU A 61 -12.97 -14.40 7.01
CA GLU A 61 -12.24 -15.01 5.90
C GLU A 61 -13.06 -16.17 5.29
N GLN A 62 -13.52 -17.12 6.11
CA GLN A 62 -14.33 -18.24 5.64
C GLN A 62 -15.61 -17.77 4.95
N LYS A 63 -16.29 -16.77 5.50
CA LYS A 63 -17.51 -16.22 4.90
C LYS A 63 -17.24 -15.55 3.55
N ILE A 64 -16.11 -14.83 3.43
CA ILE A 64 -15.71 -14.20 2.17
C ILE A 64 -15.32 -15.26 1.15
N LEU A 65 -14.48 -16.23 1.50
CA LEU A 65 -14.10 -17.32 0.60
C LEU A 65 -15.32 -18.10 0.12
N HIS A 66 -16.22 -18.48 1.05
CA HIS A 66 -17.46 -19.15 0.69
C HIS A 66 -18.32 -18.32 -0.28
N SER A 67 -18.37 -17.00 -0.10
CA SER A 67 -19.13 -16.10 -1.00
C SER A 67 -18.46 -15.91 -2.36
N ILE A 68 -17.13 -16.06 -2.46
CA ILE A 68 -16.40 -16.04 -3.73
C ILE A 68 -16.62 -17.35 -4.49
N GLU A 69 -16.55 -18.48 -3.79
CA GLU A 69 -16.77 -19.81 -4.37
C GLU A 69 -18.25 -20.06 -4.71
N ASN A 70 -19.16 -19.50 -3.92
CA ASN A 70 -20.60 -19.64 -4.05
C ASN A 70 -21.23 -18.23 -4.09
N PRO A 71 -21.09 -17.51 -5.21
CA PRO A 71 -21.63 -16.16 -5.34
C PRO A 71 -23.15 -16.19 -5.11
N PRO A 72 -23.67 -15.40 -4.14
CA PRO A 72 -25.09 -15.36 -3.88
C PRO A 72 -25.84 -14.68 -5.02
N GLU A 73 -27.09 -15.10 -5.23
CA GLU A 73 -27.98 -14.44 -6.19
C GLU A 73 -28.15 -12.95 -5.85
N PRO A 74 -28.09 -12.04 -6.84
CA PRO A 74 -28.32 -10.62 -6.63
C PRO A 74 -29.69 -10.38 -5.98
N THR A 75 -29.74 -9.50 -4.98
CA THR A 75 -31.02 -9.10 -4.37
C THR A 75 -31.89 -8.34 -5.36
N GLU A 76 -33.22 -8.34 -5.17
CA GLU A 76 -34.14 -7.60 -6.03
C GLU A 76 -33.84 -6.09 -6.05
N ALA A 77 -33.36 -5.53 -4.93
CA ALA A 77 -32.88 -4.15 -4.86
C ALA A 77 -31.65 -3.91 -5.74
N LEU A 78 -30.68 -4.84 -5.74
CA LEU A 78 -29.50 -4.77 -6.60
C LEU A 78 -29.89 -4.88 -8.08
N LYS A 79 -30.77 -5.83 -8.43
CA LYS A 79 -31.30 -5.98 -9.79
C LYS A 79 -32.00 -4.69 -10.26
N ALA A 80 -32.80 -4.05 -9.41
CA ALA A 80 -33.49 -2.81 -9.74
C ALA A 80 -32.52 -1.63 -9.96
N LEU A 81 -31.42 -1.54 -9.19
CA LEU A 81 -30.38 -0.52 -9.36
C LEU A 81 -29.64 -0.65 -10.70
N PHE A 82 -29.23 -1.86 -11.06
CA PHE A 82 -28.55 -2.12 -12.34
C PHE A 82 -29.48 -1.90 -13.54
N LYS A 83 -30.78 -2.23 -13.43
CA LYS A 83 -31.79 -1.88 -14.45
C LYS A 83 -31.99 -0.36 -14.61
N LYS A 84 -31.75 0.42 -13.55
CA LYS A 84 -31.91 1.88 -13.55
C LYS A 84 -30.67 2.61 -14.10
N HIS A 85 -29.50 1.97 -14.12
CA HIS A 85 -28.23 2.56 -14.57
C HIS A 85 -27.50 1.61 -15.54
N GLU A 86 -27.88 1.61 -16.82
CA GLU A 86 -27.18 0.86 -17.89
C GLU A 86 -25.79 1.43 -18.24
N ARG A 87 -25.31 2.47 -17.54
CA ARG A 87 -23.97 3.02 -17.74
C ARG A 87 -23.31 3.30 -16.39
N ILE A 88 -22.80 2.26 -15.76
CA ILE A 88 -21.65 2.43 -14.87
C ILE A 88 -20.43 2.40 -15.80
N PRO A 89 -19.72 3.52 -16.01
CA PRO A 89 -18.43 3.47 -16.69
C PRO A 89 -17.45 2.83 -15.72
N LEU A 90 -17.24 1.52 -15.89
CA LEU A 90 -16.03 0.85 -15.38
C LEU A 90 -14.83 1.29 -16.23
#